data_AF-A0A4Y6R385-F1
#
_entry.id   AF-A0A4Y6R385-F1
#
_cell.length_a   1.000
_cell.length_b   1.000
_cell.length_c   1.000
_cell.angle_alpha   90.00
_cell.angle_beta   90.00
_cell.angle_gamma   90.00
#
_symmetry.space_group_name_H-M   'P 1'
#
loop_
_entity.id
_entity.type
_entity.pdbx_description
1 polymer ?
#
loop_
_entity_poly.entity_id
_entity_poly.type
_entity_poly.pdbx_seq_one_letter_code
_entity_poly.pdbx_strand_id
1 'polypeptide(L)'
;MRMSERSQDAGPGVRWLAARTGKTPEELTASPTAAASALGKALREVSSLAARLESQDPEVRATAQAEVDALREQIVVAPPPAETFGKRVAAGLRERAALLDGKSTKGKAT
;
A
#
# COMPACT_ATOMS: atom_id res chain seq x y z
N MET A 1 -18.27 16.55 -6.00
CA MET A 1 -16.83 16.68 -5.68
C MET A 1 -16.55 15.86 -4.42
N ARG A 2 -16.20 14.56 -4.56
CA ARG A 2 -15.98 13.62 -3.43
C ARG A 2 -15.19 12.36 -3.83
N MET A 3 -14.50 12.37 -4.97
CA MET A 3 -13.73 11.21 -5.46
C MET A 3 -12.26 11.27 -5.05
N SER A 4 -11.70 12.48 -4.87
CA SER A 4 -10.28 12.65 -4.53
C SER A 4 -9.91 12.35 -3.08
N GLU A 5 -10.87 12.39 -2.14
CA GLU A 5 -10.59 12.10 -0.71
C GLU A 5 -10.47 10.59 -0.42
N ARG A 6 -11.30 9.74 -1.04
CA ARG A 6 -11.27 8.28 -0.76
C ARG A 6 -10.05 7.58 -1.34
N SER A 7 -9.54 8.05 -2.48
CA SER A 7 -8.29 7.52 -3.03
C SER A 7 -7.05 7.95 -2.22
N GLN A 8 -7.14 9.03 -1.42
CA GLN A 8 -6.06 9.47 -0.54
C GLN A 8 -5.96 8.65 0.76
N ASP A 9 -7.07 8.08 1.24
CA ASP A 9 -7.10 7.19 2.43
C ASP A 9 -6.53 5.79 2.17
N ALA A 10 -6.44 5.38 0.90
CA ALA A 10 -5.85 4.11 0.53
C ALA A 10 -4.36 4.08 0.93
N GLY A 11 -3.98 3.08 1.74
CA GLY A 11 -2.59 2.87 2.15
C GLY A 11 -1.65 2.75 0.94
N PRO A 12 -0.35 3.10 1.09
CA PRO A 12 0.60 3.13 -0.03
C PRO A 12 0.66 1.81 -0.81
N GLY A 13 0.51 0.65 -0.14
CA GLY A 13 0.45 -0.65 -0.82
C GLY A 13 -0.77 -0.85 -1.73
N VAL A 14 -1.93 -0.31 -1.37
CA VAL A 14 -3.14 -0.39 -2.21
C VAL A 14 -3.02 0.53 -3.41
N ARG A 15 -2.46 1.74 -3.21
CA ARG A 15 -2.18 2.69 -4.31
C ARG A 15 -1.17 2.14 -5.31
N TRP A 16 -0.10 1.52 -4.82
CA TRP A 16 0.89 0.82 -5.66
C TRP A 16 0.24 -0.30 -6.47
N LEU A 17 -0.59 -1.12 -5.83
CA LEU A 17 -1.26 -2.24 -6.48
C LEU A 17 -2.28 -1.78 -7.54
N ALA A 18 -3.00 -0.69 -7.25
CA ALA A 18 -3.93 -0.04 -8.17
C ALA A 18 -3.21 0.42 -9.45
N ALA A 19 -2.13 1.20 -9.32
CA ALA A 19 -1.34 1.70 -10.44
C ALA A 19 -0.82 0.56 -11.35
N ARG A 20 -0.37 -0.53 -10.74
CA ARG A 20 0.24 -1.65 -11.48
C ARG A 20 -0.78 -2.58 -12.16
N THR A 21 -1.98 -2.68 -11.60
CA THR A 21 -3.02 -3.56 -12.16
C THR A 21 -4.05 -2.84 -13.02
N GLY A 22 -3.93 -1.52 -13.19
CA GLY A 22 -4.88 -0.69 -13.91
C GLY A 22 -6.23 -0.56 -13.18
N LYS A 23 -6.25 -0.78 -11.87
CA LYS A 23 -7.44 -0.73 -11.01
C LYS A 23 -7.41 0.52 -10.16
N THR A 24 -8.57 0.91 -9.64
CA THR A 24 -8.68 1.95 -8.62
C THR A 24 -8.48 1.37 -7.21
N PRO A 25 -8.00 2.17 -6.23
CA PRO A 25 -7.94 1.74 -4.84
C PRO A 25 -9.29 1.28 -4.27
N GLU A 26 -10.39 1.85 -4.73
CA GLU A 26 -11.75 1.50 -4.33
C GLU A 26 -12.12 0.10 -4.80
N GLU A 27 -11.79 -0.27 -6.03
CA GLU A 27 -12.03 -1.63 -6.56
C GLU A 27 -11.24 -2.69 -5.80
N LEU A 28 -10.03 -2.35 -5.34
CA LEU A 28 -9.19 -3.24 -4.54
C LEU A 28 -9.70 -3.39 -3.11
N THR A 29 -10.18 -2.31 -2.49
CA THR A 29 -10.68 -2.33 -1.11
C THR A 29 -12.10 -2.88 -0.99
N ALA A 30 -12.90 -2.81 -2.05
CA ALA A 30 -14.25 -3.35 -2.09
C ALA A 30 -14.31 -4.89 -2.11
N SER A 31 -13.22 -5.58 -2.49
CA SER A 31 -13.21 -7.04 -2.62
C SER A 31 -11.85 -7.66 -2.26
N PRO A 32 -11.78 -8.45 -1.18
CA PRO A 32 -10.58 -9.20 -0.82
C PRO A 32 -10.09 -10.11 -1.95
N THR A 33 -11.00 -10.72 -2.71
CA THR A 33 -10.68 -11.56 -3.87
C THR A 33 -10.08 -10.73 -5.01
N ALA A 34 -10.61 -9.53 -5.28
CA ALA A 34 -10.06 -8.63 -6.29
C ALA A 34 -8.66 -8.14 -5.93
N ALA A 35 -8.42 -7.87 -4.63
CA ALA A 35 -7.10 -7.53 -4.10
C ALA A 35 -6.12 -8.72 -4.21
N ALA A 36 -6.53 -9.93 -3.84
CA ALA A 36 -5.68 -11.12 -3.93
C ALA A 36 -5.28 -11.45 -5.38
N SER A 37 -6.23 -11.37 -6.33
CA SER A 37 -5.92 -11.54 -7.76
C SER A 37 -5.01 -10.45 -8.30
N ALA A 38 -5.23 -9.19 -7.90
CA ALA A 38 -4.37 -8.08 -8.28
C ALA A 38 -2.93 -8.30 -7.75
N LEU A 39 -2.80 -8.73 -6.49
CA LEU A 39 -1.51 -9.04 -5.87
C LEU A 39 -0.81 -10.19 -6.60
N GLY A 40 -1.52 -11.27 -6.94
CA GLY A 40 -0.98 -12.39 -7.70
C GLY A 40 -0.45 -11.98 -9.08
N LYS A 41 -1.15 -11.08 -9.78
CA LYS A 41 -0.69 -10.50 -11.04
C LYS A 41 0.58 -9.67 -10.84
N ALA A 42 0.59 -8.80 -9.84
CA ALA A 42 1.74 -7.96 -9.53
C ALA A 42 2.99 -8.78 -9.17
N LEU A 43 2.83 -9.87 -8.40
CA LEU A 43 3.93 -10.80 -8.09
C LEU A 43 4.51 -11.44 -9.36
N ARG A 44 3.66 -11.89 -10.29
CA ARG A 44 4.12 -12.46 -11.57
C ARG A 44 4.90 -11.45 -12.40
N GLU A 45 4.46 -10.20 -12.43
CA GLU A 45 5.18 -9.11 -13.11
C GLU A 45 6.54 -8.82 -12.46
N VAL A 46 6.62 -8.83 -11.13
CA VAL A 46 7.91 -8.67 -10.41
C VAL A 46 8.84 -9.84 -10.71
N SER A 47 8.34 -11.08 -10.72
CA SER A 47 9.14 -12.25 -11.11
C SER A 47 9.63 -12.16 -12.56
N SER A 48 8.79 -11.67 -13.48
CA SER A 48 9.18 -11.42 -14.87
C SER A 48 10.23 -10.31 -14.98
N LEU A 49 10.11 -9.25 -14.18
CA LEU A 49 11.11 -8.18 -14.11
C LEU A 49 12.46 -8.71 -13.59
N ALA A 50 12.46 -9.53 -12.54
CA ALA A 50 13.66 -10.18 -12.02
C ALA A 50 14.34 -11.05 -13.08
N ALA A 51 13.59 -11.86 -13.83
CA ALA A 51 14.14 -12.66 -14.92
C ALA A 51 14.76 -11.80 -16.04
N ARG A 52 14.16 -10.65 -16.37
CA ARG A 52 14.72 -9.71 -17.36
C ARG A 52 16.00 -9.04 -16.87
N LEU A 53 16.14 -8.76 -15.57
CA LEU A 53 17.38 -8.25 -14.98
C LEU A 53 18.53 -9.27 -15.04
N GLU A 54 18.22 -10.57 -15.02
CA GLU A 54 19.21 -11.64 -15.15
C GLU A 54 19.52 -12.00 -16.62
N SER A 55 18.87 -11.35 -17.59
CA SER A 55 19.07 -11.61 -19.01
C SER A 55 20.51 -11.35 -19.44
N GLN A 56 21.07 -12.24 -20.26
CA GLN A 56 22.37 -12.02 -20.89
C GLN A 56 22.32 -10.94 -21.97
N ASP A 57 21.14 -10.66 -22.53
CA ASP A 57 20.91 -9.57 -23.48
C ASP A 57 21.04 -8.21 -22.78
N PRO A 58 22.00 -7.35 -23.19
CA PRO A 58 22.21 -6.03 -22.60
C PRO A 58 21.00 -5.09 -22.74
N GLU A 59 20.26 -5.17 -23.84
CA GLU A 59 19.11 -4.28 -24.10
C GLU A 59 17.92 -4.63 -23.20
N VAL A 60 17.65 -5.94 -23.06
CA VAL A 60 16.62 -6.45 -22.15
C VAL A 60 16.92 -6.06 -20.70
N ARG A 61 18.19 -6.16 -20.30
CA ARG A 61 18.65 -5.81 -18.96
C ARG A 61 18.57 -4.32 -18.69
N ALA A 62 19.01 -3.47 -19.64
CA ALA A 62 18.93 -2.03 -19.52
C ALA A 62 17.48 -1.54 -19.41
N THR A 63 16.57 -2.12 -20.21
CA THR A 63 15.13 -1.83 -20.13
C THR A 63 14.54 -2.21 -18.78
N ALA A 64 14.90 -3.38 -18.25
CA ALA A 64 14.46 -3.83 -16.93
C ALA A 64 15.00 -2.94 -15.81
N GLN A 65 16.26 -2.50 -15.89
CA GLN A 65 16.86 -1.60 -14.91
C GLN A 65 16.13 -0.24 -14.87
N ALA A 66 15.79 0.33 -16.03
CA ALA A 66 15.02 1.57 -16.09
C ALA A 66 13.62 1.43 -15.45
N GLU A 67 12.96 0.28 -15.60
CA GLU A 67 11.68 0.00 -14.94
C GLU A 67 11.83 -0.07 -13.40
N VAL A 68 12.93 -0.67 -12.90
CA VAL A 68 13.24 -0.72 -11.47
C VAL A 68 13.49 0.69 -10.90
N ASP A 69 14.25 1.52 -11.61
CA ASP A 69 14.57 2.87 -11.14
C ASP A 69 13.30 3.73 -11.06
N ALA A 70 12.42 3.65 -12.07
CA ALA A 70 11.11 4.32 -12.03
C ALA A 70 10.22 3.83 -10.89
N LEU A 71 10.27 2.54 -10.53
CA LEU A 71 9.59 2.00 -9.37
C LEU A 71 10.19 2.51 -8.05
N ARG A 72 11.51 2.65 -7.99
CA ARG A 72 12.21 3.12 -6.80
C ARG A 72 11.85 4.57 -6.49
N GLU A 73 11.78 5.42 -7.51
CA GLU A 73 11.35 6.82 -7.36
C GLU A 73 9.93 6.92 -6.76
N GLN A 74 9.01 6.05 -7.18
CA GLN A 74 7.65 6.01 -6.63
C GLN A 74 7.60 5.58 -5.15
N ILE A 75 8.54 4.73 -4.72
CA ILE A 75 8.61 4.22 -3.34
C ILE A 75 9.34 5.21 -2.42
N VAL A 76 10.40 5.87 -2.89
CA VAL A 76 11.22 6.82 -2.09
C VAL A 76 10.42 8.05 -1.66
N VAL A 77 9.39 8.43 -2.40
CA VAL A 77 8.49 9.54 -2.05
C VAL A 77 7.50 9.17 -0.93
N ALA A 78 7.35 7.89 -0.60
CA ALA A 78 6.49 7.44 0.50
C ALA A 78 7.27 7.32 1.81
N PRO A 79 6.72 7.78 2.97
CA PRO A 79 7.35 7.53 4.26
C PRO A 79 7.57 6.03 4.47
N PRO A 80 8.69 5.62 5.10
CA PRO A 80 9.04 4.21 5.28
C PRO A 80 7.86 3.37 5.77
N PRO A 81 7.64 2.16 5.23
CA PRO A 81 6.51 1.31 5.64
C PRO A 81 6.46 1.07 7.17
N ALA A 82 7.62 0.94 7.81
CA ALA A 82 7.75 0.79 9.26
C ALA A 82 7.29 2.03 10.03
N GLU A 83 7.58 3.23 9.52
CA GLU A 83 7.16 4.49 10.11
C GLU A 83 5.64 4.67 9.99
N THR A 84 5.08 4.31 8.84
CA THR A 84 3.62 4.35 8.60
C THR A 84 2.88 3.35 9.48
N PHE A 85 3.41 2.13 9.63
CA PHE A 85 2.86 1.11 10.53
C PHE A 85 2.92 1.56 12.00
N GLY A 86 4.08 2.06 12.45
CA GLY A 86 4.25 2.56 13.82
C GLY A 86 3.29 3.71 14.16
N LYS A 87 3.11 4.67 13.25
CA LYS A 87 2.13 5.77 13.41
C LYS A 87 0.70 5.25 13.51
N ARG A 88 0.32 4.26 12.70
CA ARG A 88 -1.03 3.65 12.73
C ARG A 88 -1.29 2.87 14.01
N VAL A 89 -0.32 2.07 14.48
CA VAL A 89 -0.42 1.36 15.75
C VAL A 89 -0.54 2.34 16.92
N ALA A 90 0.30 3.38 16.95
CA ALA A 90 0.23 4.41 17.99
C ALA A 90 -1.10 5.17 17.97
N ALA A 91 -1.67 5.45 16.79
CA ALA A 91 -2.98 6.07 16.66
C ALA A 91 -4.10 5.16 17.20
N GLY A 92 -4.12 3.88 16.80
CA GLY A 92 -5.11 2.92 17.29
C GLY A 92 -5.02 2.68 18.80
N LEU A 93 -3.81 2.66 19.37
CA LEU A 93 -3.61 2.57 20.82
C LEU A 93 -4.12 3.81 21.55
N ARG A 94 -3.88 5.02 21.03
CA ARG A 94 -4.41 6.26 21.62
C ARG A 94 -5.93 6.34 21.56
N GLU A 95 -6.52 5.95 20.44
CA GLU A 95 -7.99 5.91 20.28
C GLU A 95 -8.62 4.93 21.28
N ARG A 96 -8.01 3.75 21.45
CA ARG A 96 -8.48 2.77 22.45
C ARG A 96 -8.29 3.26 23.88
N ALA A 97 -7.16 3.90 24.19
CA ALA A 97 -6.93 4.51 25.50
C ALA A 97 -8.00 5.58 25.80
N ALA A 98 -8.32 6.46 24.84
CA ALA A 98 -9.35 7.49 25.01
C ALA A 98 -10.76 6.89 25.23
N LEU A 99 -11.08 5.77 24.57
CA LEU A 99 -12.36 5.07 24.76
C LEU A 99 -12.47 4.39 26.14
N LEU A 100 -11.35 3.90 26.68
CA LEU A 100 -11.29 3.30 28.01
C LEU A 100 -11.39 4.38 29.10
N ASP A 101 -10.71 5.50 28.91
CA ASP A 101 -10.73 6.64 29.83
C ASP A 101 -12.11 7.31 29.86
N GLY A 102 -12.76 7.44 28.70
CA GLY A 102 -14.15 7.92 28.58
C GLY A 102 -15.21 6.94 29.12
N LYS A 103 -14.90 5.65 29.27
CA LYS A 103 -15.77 4.68 29.96
C LYS A 103 -15.58 4.72 31.48
N SER A 104 -14.36 5.00 31.96
CA SER A 104 -14.06 5.13 33.39
C SER A 104 -14.82 6.28 34.07
N THR A 105 -15.06 7.38 33.36
CA THR A 105 -15.82 8.54 33.89
C THR A 105 -17.33 8.36 33.85
N LYS A 106 -17.86 7.39 33.08
CA LYS A 106 -19.30 7.09 33.00
C LYS A 106 -19.76 5.99 33.97
N GLY A 107 -18.83 5.25 34.58
CA GLY A 107 -19.11 4.16 35.53
C GLY A 107 -19.06 4.56 37.02
N LYS A 108 -18.85 5.84 37.34
CA LYS A 108 -18.79 6.35 38.72
C LYS A 108 -19.86 7.42 38.97
N ALA A 109 -21.11 7.10 38.61
CA ALA A 109 -22.28 7.75 39.16
C ALA A 109 -23.38 6.70 39.24
N THR A 110 -23.93 6.54 40.45
CA THR A 110 -24.99 5.63 40.93
C THR A 110 -24.65 4.15 41.01
#